data_AF-A9A7G8-F1
#
_entry.id   AF-A9A7G8-F1
#
_cell.length_a   1.000
_cell.length_b   1.000
_cell.length_c   1.000
_cell.angle_alpha   90.00
_cell.angle_beta   90.00
_cell.angle_gamma   90.00
#
_symmetry.space_group_name_H-M   'P 1'
#
loop_
_entity.id
_entity.type
_entity.pdbx_description
1 polymer ?
#
loop_
_entity_poly.entity_id
_entity_poly.type
_entity_poly.pdbx_seq_one_letter_code
_entity_poly.pdbx_strand_id
1 'polypeptide(L)'
;MFGKKTDPQVSTYDPKLVEKLKPFIVVPDSMVPLERKKELLVVMDEAIGTCSTDGELDYHRLLNIIIQDLGKGNIDEYEFMFLNFVISAFVFHVQATGIPLNLKKLI
;
A
#
# COMPACT_ATOMS: atom_id res chain seq x y z
N MET A 1 18.21 -28.39 23.31
CA MET A 1 16.89 -28.94 22.93
C MET A 1 16.29 -28.03 21.88
N PHE A 2 16.25 -28.50 20.63
CA PHE A 2 15.47 -27.87 19.56
C PHE A 2 14.00 -28.23 19.76
N GLY A 3 13.10 -27.25 19.72
CA GLY A 3 11.68 -27.52 19.85
C GLY A 3 10.84 -26.32 20.25
N LYS A 4 10.90 -25.23 19.51
CA LYS A 4 9.69 -24.43 19.30
C LYS A 4 9.30 -24.65 17.86
N LYS A 5 8.27 -25.47 17.67
CA LYS A 5 7.52 -25.56 16.42
C LYS A 5 7.13 -24.11 16.10
N THR A 6 7.64 -23.59 15.00
CA THR A 6 7.08 -22.39 14.38
C THR A 6 5.63 -22.71 14.12
N ASP A 7 4.72 -22.04 14.83
CA ASP A 7 3.33 -22.01 14.43
C ASP A 7 3.30 -21.59 12.95
N PRO A 8 2.56 -22.30 12.08
CA PRO A 8 2.37 -21.82 10.73
C PRO A 8 1.76 -20.41 10.88
N GLN A 9 2.49 -19.39 10.43
CA GLN A 9 1.91 -18.05 10.25
C GLN A 9 0.77 -18.23 9.26
N VAL A 10 -0.43 -18.40 9.80
CA VAL A 10 -1.67 -18.44 9.02
C VAL A 10 -1.74 -17.06 8.38
N SER A 11 -1.58 -17.01 7.06
CA SER A 11 -1.91 -15.84 6.26
C SER A 11 -3.39 -15.53 6.47
N THR A 12 -3.70 -14.71 7.46
CA THR A 12 -5.06 -14.22 7.70
C THR A 12 -5.25 -12.96 6.88
N TYR A 13 -5.21 -13.11 5.56
CA TYR A 13 -5.85 -12.16 4.66
C TYR A 13 -7.33 -12.05 5.08
N ASP A 14 -7.72 -10.93 5.67
CA ASP A 14 -9.11 -10.64 6.01
C ASP A 14 -9.76 -9.81 4.89
N PRO A 15 -10.50 -10.44 3.96
CA PRO A 15 -11.17 -9.73 2.87
C PRO A 15 -12.18 -8.69 3.39
N LYS A 16 -12.79 -8.90 4.56
CA LYS A 16 -13.78 -7.97 5.10
C LYS A 16 -13.15 -6.64 5.51
N LEU A 17 -11.89 -6.66 5.93
CA LEU A 17 -11.16 -5.44 6.26
C LEU A 17 -10.77 -4.67 5.01
N VAL A 18 -10.35 -5.37 3.95
CA VAL A 18 -10.04 -4.73 2.65
C VAL A 18 -11.27 -4.06 2.05
N GLU A 19 -12.43 -4.72 2.08
CA GLU A 19 -13.70 -4.12 1.62
C GLU A 19 -14.08 -2.86 2.42
N LYS A 20 -13.75 -2.79 3.70
CA LYS A 20 -13.96 -1.59 4.53
C LYS A 20 -13.00 -0.45 4.18
N LEU A 21 -11.84 -0.74 3.59
CA LEU A 21 -10.85 0.27 3.22
C LEU A 21 -11.14 0.91 1.86
N LYS A 22 -11.77 0.17 0.93
CA LYS A 22 -12.11 0.65 -0.42
C LYS A 22 -12.77 2.03 -0.47
N PRO A 23 -13.76 2.36 0.38
CA PRO A 23 -14.39 3.68 0.36
C PRO A 23 -13.44 4.84 0.68
N PHE A 24 -12.34 4.59 1.38
CA PHE A 24 -11.38 5.61 1.81
C PHE A 24 -10.25 5.86 0.81
N ILE A 25 -10.13 5.01 -0.21
CA ILE A 25 -9.12 5.12 -1.28
C ILE A 25 -9.76 5.56 -2.61
N VAL A 26 -10.99 6.07 -2.58
CA VAL A 26 -11.73 6.45 -3.79
C VAL A 26 -11.26 7.80 -4.29
N VAL A 27 -10.65 7.79 -5.47
CA VAL A 27 -10.51 8.95 -6.35
C VAL A 27 -11.38 8.68 -7.58
N PRO A 28 -12.24 9.60 -8.04
CA PRO A 28 -13.08 9.36 -9.22
C PRO A 28 -12.27 8.96 -10.47
N ASP A 29 -12.81 8.06 -11.31
CA ASP A 29 -12.16 7.64 -12.56
C ASP A 29 -11.96 8.80 -13.56
N SER A 30 -12.74 9.87 -13.42
CA SER A 30 -12.58 11.11 -14.18
C SER A 30 -11.34 11.92 -13.77
N MET A 31 -10.77 11.66 -12.59
CA MET A 31 -9.55 12.30 -12.08
C MET A 31 -8.35 11.38 -12.27
N VAL A 32 -8.49 10.10 -11.91
CA VAL A 32 -7.44 9.08 -12.13
C VAL A 32 -8.11 7.84 -12.74
N PRO A 33 -7.88 7.54 -14.02
CA PRO A 33 -8.49 6.39 -14.69
C PRO A 33 -8.15 5.06 -14.01
N LEU A 34 -9.06 4.09 -14.06
CA LEU A 34 -8.89 2.79 -13.40
C LEU A 34 -7.57 2.07 -13.77
N GLU A 35 -7.23 2.03 -15.06
CA GLU A 35 -5.99 1.39 -15.50
C GLU A 35 -4.75 2.11 -14.96
N ARG A 36 -4.81 3.44 -14.88
CA ARG A 36 -3.73 4.24 -14.29
C ARG A 36 -3.60 3.97 -12.79
N LYS A 37 -4.70 3.84 -12.06
CA LYS A 37 -4.66 3.42 -10.64
C LYS A 37 -3.98 2.06 -10.46
N LYS A 38 -4.26 1.08 -11.34
CA LYS A 38 -3.62 -0.24 -11.29
C LYS A 38 -2.11 -0.15 -11.51
N GLU A 39 -1.66 0.64 -12.48
CA GLU A 39 -0.22 0.91 -12.70
C GLU A 39 0.42 1.53 -11.46
N LEU A 40 -0.21 2.56 -10.90
CA LEU A 40 0.25 3.24 -9.69
C LEU A 40 0.35 2.30 -8.48
N LEU A 41 -0.59 1.36 -8.32
CA LEU A 41 -0.51 0.35 -7.27
C LEU A 41 0.66 -0.62 -7.45
N VAL A 42 1.02 -0.98 -8.68
CA VAL A 42 2.19 -1.83 -8.95
C VAL A 42 3.46 -1.10 -8.56
N VAL A 43 3.61 0.16 -8.98
CA VAL A 43 4.77 1.00 -8.62
C VAL A 43 4.84 1.19 -7.10
N MET A 44 3.70 1.37 -6.43
CA MET A 44 3.64 1.50 -4.97
C MET A 44 4.06 0.20 -4.26
N ASP A 45 3.61 -0.97 -4.74
CA ASP A 45 3.98 -2.27 -4.16
C ASP A 45 5.51 -2.48 -4.23
N GLU A 46 6.12 -2.11 -5.36
CA GLU A 46 7.57 -2.11 -5.54
C GLU A 46 8.28 -1.10 -4.62
N ALA A 47 7.75 0.11 -4.52
CA ALA A 47 8.29 1.15 -3.63
C ALA A 47 8.24 0.73 -2.15
N ILE A 48 7.14 0.11 -1.71
CA ILE A 48 7.01 -0.47 -0.37
C ILE A 48 8.07 -1.55 -0.16
N GLY A 49 8.24 -2.46 -1.12
CA GLY A 49 9.27 -3.50 -1.05
C GLY A 49 10.68 -2.94 -0.90
N THR A 50 11.03 -1.89 -1.67
CA THR A 50 12.37 -1.25 -1.60
C THR A 50 12.59 -0.40 -0.35
N CYS A 51 11.50 0.06 0.29
CA CYS A 51 11.53 0.83 1.53
C CYS A 51 11.33 -0.04 2.78
N SER A 52 11.15 -1.35 2.63
CA SER A 52 10.99 -2.27 3.76
C SER A 52 12.31 -2.97 4.07
N THR A 53 12.76 -2.91 5.32
CA THR A 53 13.95 -3.64 5.82
C THR A 53 13.56 -4.44 7.05
N ASP A 54 13.92 -5.72 7.10
CA ASP A 54 13.60 -6.63 8.21
C ASP A 54 12.10 -6.67 8.60
N GLY A 55 11.21 -6.41 7.62
CA GLY A 55 9.76 -6.38 7.81
C GLY A 55 9.21 -5.04 8.31
N GLU A 56 10.06 -4.05 8.54
CA GLU A 56 9.67 -2.68 8.91
C GLU A 56 9.69 -1.76 7.68
N LEU A 57 8.60 -1.02 7.47
CA LEU A 57 8.49 -0.04 6.40
C LEU A 57 9.08 1.30 6.84
N ASP A 58 10.09 1.80 6.12
CA ASP A 58 10.53 3.18 6.22
C ASP A 58 9.54 4.10 5.49
N TYR A 59 8.55 4.57 6.25
CA TYR A 59 7.49 5.45 5.76
C TYR A 59 8.02 6.79 5.26
N HIS A 60 9.07 7.33 5.89
CA HIS A 60 9.65 8.61 5.48
C HIS A 60 10.32 8.49 4.12
N ARG A 61 11.06 7.40 3.89
CA ARG A 61 11.67 7.11 2.59
C ARG A 61 10.62 6.89 1.50
N LEU A 62 9.56 6.13 1.80
CA LEU A 62 8.46 5.91 0.85
C LEU A 62 7.76 7.22 0.47
N LEU A 63 7.41 8.07 1.43
CA LEU A 63 6.82 9.38 1.16
C LEU A 63 7.75 10.28 0.33
N ASN A 64 9.05 10.28 0.63
CA ASN A 64 10.02 11.07 -0.11
C ASN A 64 10.08 10.67 -1.59
N ILE A 65 9.97 9.37 -1.91
CA ILE A 65 9.92 8.90 -3.31
C ILE A 65 8.72 9.50 -4.03
N ILE A 66 7.55 9.45 -3.40
CA ILE A 66 6.29 9.90 -4.01
C ILE A 66 6.27 11.42 -4.17
N ILE A 67 6.76 12.17 -3.18
CA ILE A 67 6.92 13.62 -3.26
C ILE A 67 7.91 14.00 -4.37
N GLN A 68 9.00 13.24 -4.53
CA GLN A 68 9.94 13.45 -5.62
C GLN A 68 9.31 13.18 -6.98
N ASP A 69 8.48 12.15 -7.12
CA ASP A 69 7.76 11.86 -8.37
C ASP A 69 6.77 12.96 -8.72
N LEU A 70 6.06 13.52 -7.73
CA LEU A 70 5.22 14.70 -7.91
C LEU A 70 6.07 15.90 -8.37
N GLY A 71 7.20 16.16 -7.68
CA GLY A 71 8.09 17.27 -8.01
C GLY A 71 8.76 17.15 -9.39
N LYS A 72 8.90 15.93 -9.91
CA LYS A 72 9.40 15.64 -11.26
C LYS A 72 8.30 15.64 -12.33
N GLY A 73 7.03 15.73 -11.94
CA GLY A 73 5.89 15.64 -12.85
C GLY A 73 5.64 14.23 -13.39
N ASN A 74 6.16 13.19 -12.74
CA ASN A 74 5.90 11.78 -13.09
C ASN A 74 4.48 11.35 -12.68
N ILE A 75 3.94 12.03 -11.67
CA ILE A 75 2.57 11.91 -11.19
C ILE A 75 1.96 13.31 -10.99
N ASP A 76 0.65 13.43 -11.07
CA ASP A 76 -0.08 14.66 -10.75
C ASP A 76 -0.60 14.70 -9.30
N GLU A 77 -1.30 15.79 -8.95
CA GLU A 77 -1.85 15.99 -7.59
C GLU A 77 -2.93 14.98 -7.21
N TYR A 78 -3.74 14.51 -8.17
CA TYR A 78 -4.79 13.51 -7.95
C TYR A 78 -4.20 12.12 -7.80
N GLU A 79 -3.19 11.78 -8.61
CA GLU A 79 -2.42 10.56 -8.49
C GLU A 79 -1.65 10.53 -7.15
N PHE A 80 -1.03 11.64 -6.75
CA PHE A 80 -0.41 11.79 -5.44
C PHE A 80 -1.42 11.55 -4.30
N MET A 81 -2.60 12.17 -4.37
CA MET A 81 -3.67 11.97 -3.38
C MET A 81 -4.10 10.50 -3.31
N PHE A 82 -4.29 9.85 -4.46
CA PHE A 82 -4.61 8.43 -4.54
C PHE A 82 -3.53 7.56 -3.86
N LEU A 83 -2.25 7.77 -4.21
CA LEU A 83 -1.13 7.06 -3.61
C LEU A 83 -1.05 7.29 -2.09
N ASN A 84 -1.30 8.51 -1.61
CA ASN A 84 -1.29 8.82 -0.19
C ASN A 84 -2.41 8.09 0.58
N PHE A 85 -3.60 7.95 -0.01
CA PHE A 85 -4.67 7.14 0.57
C PHE A 85 -4.31 5.65 0.62
N VAL A 86 -3.69 5.13 -0.44
CA VAL A 86 -3.21 3.74 -0.50
C VAL A 86 -2.20 3.45 0.60
N ILE A 87 -1.21 4.32 0.81
CA ILE A 87 -0.22 4.13 1.89
C ILE A 87 -0.89 4.19 3.25
N SER A 88 -1.79 5.15 3.46
CA SER A 88 -2.55 5.28 4.72
C SER A 88 -3.32 3.99 5.02
N ALA A 89 -3.98 3.42 4.02
CA ALA A 89 -4.68 2.14 4.12
C ALA A 89 -3.72 0.97 4.40
N PHE A 90 -2.56 0.94 3.75
CA PHE A 90 -1.53 -0.07 3.98
C PHE A 90 -1.01 -0.04 5.42
N VAL A 91 -0.60 1.14 5.90
CA VAL A 91 -0.08 1.34 7.26
C VAL A 91 -1.15 0.98 8.29
N PHE A 92 -2.37 1.46 8.13
CA PHE A 92 -3.48 1.11 9.01
C PHE A 92 -3.72 -0.40 9.05
N HIS A 93 -3.76 -1.06 7.89
CA HIS A 93 -3.97 -2.51 7.81
C HIS A 93 -2.85 -3.27 8.53
N VAL A 94 -1.59 -2.95 8.25
CA VAL A 94 -0.43 -3.60 8.90
C VAL A 94 -0.47 -3.41 10.41
N GLN A 95 -0.78 -2.21 10.90
CA GLN A 95 -0.89 -1.95 12.35
C GLN A 95 -2.06 -2.71 12.99
N ALA A 96 -3.18 -2.86 12.28
CA ALA A 96 -4.36 -3.56 12.79
C ALA A 96 -4.23 -5.10 12.75
N THR A 97 -3.50 -5.65 11.78
CA THR A 97 -3.48 -7.11 11.51
C THR A 97 -2.12 -7.76 11.64
N GLY A 98 -1.03 -6.99 11.64
CA GLY A 98 0.34 -7.49 11.54
C GLY A 98 0.69 -8.07 10.16
N ILE A 99 -0.17 -7.90 9.14
CA ILE A 99 -0.02 -8.51 7.82
C ILE A 99 0.03 -7.41 6.75
N PRO A 100 0.94 -7.48 5.76
CA PRO A 100 0.96 -6.55 4.62
C PRO A 100 -0.35 -6.57 3.82
N LEU A 101 -0.87 -5.38 3.52
CA LEU A 101 -2.05 -5.24 2.69
C LEU A 101 -1.70 -5.60 1.24
N ASN A 102 -2.44 -6.54 0.66
CA ASN A 102 -2.30 -6.85 -0.76
C ASN A 102 -2.93 -5.73 -1.61
N LEU A 103 -2.10 -4.83 -2.13
CA LEU A 103 -2.54 -3.66 -2.88
C LEU A 103 -3.35 -4.04 -4.13
N LYS A 104 -3.02 -5.14 -4.81
CA LYS A 104 -3.72 -5.60 -6.02
C LYS A 104 -5.19 -5.97 -5.79
N LYS A 105 -5.63 -6.07 -4.53
CA LYS A 105 -7.03 -6.36 -4.16
C LYS A 105 -7.81 -5.12 -3.76
N LEU A 106 -7.21 -3.92 -3.81
CA LEU A 106 -7.86 -2.67 -3.44
C LEU A 106 -8.82 -2.12 -4.50
N ILE A 107 -8.62 -2.46 -5.77
CA ILE A 107 -9.41 -1.98 -6.92
C ILE A 107 -9.60 -3.07 -7.96
#